data_AF-A0A536P333-F1
#
_entry.id   AF-A0A536P333-F1
#
_cell.length_a   1.000
_cell.length_b   1.000
_cell.length_c   1.000
_cell.angle_alpha   90.00
_cell.angle_beta   90.00
_cell.angle_gamma   90.00
#
_symmetry.space_group_name_H-M   'P 1'
#
loop_
_entity.id
_entity.type
_entity.pdbx_description
1 polymer ?
#
loop_
_entity_poly.entity_id
_entity_poly.type
_entity_poly.pdbx_seq_one_letter_code
_entity_poly.pdbx_strand_id
1 'polypeptide(L)'
;MPHRLSAQRGQGLLLILAFVAAFLLVVWAALSLASAAFLNLNGTRSDTQHTYALDAGLAYAVETNDSAAKGAGCGLTPPANFPLNYGSATITVIVTITPVTGCKPGKPSYNVTVSAGAGRQLNAQISSSNAGKKATWAIDWEAYQ
;
A
#
# COMPACT_ATOMS: atom_id res chain seq x y z
N MET A 1 30.58 -9.51 71.04
CA MET A 1 29.34 -8.94 70.47
C MET A 1 29.37 -9.05 68.95
N PRO A 2 28.69 -10.03 68.31
CA PRO A 2 28.60 -10.10 66.86
C PRO A 2 27.17 -9.81 66.40
N HIS A 3 26.88 -8.55 66.05
CA HIS A 3 25.56 -8.15 65.54
C HIS A 3 25.63 -7.46 64.15
N ARG A 4 26.72 -7.65 63.40
CA ARG A 4 26.91 -6.95 62.11
C ARG A 4 26.65 -7.77 60.85
N LEU A 5 26.43 -9.09 60.96
CA LEU A 5 26.32 -9.97 59.78
C LEU A 5 24.92 -10.03 59.15
N SER A 6 23.84 -9.77 59.91
CA SER A 6 22.47 -9.78 59.38
C SER A 6 22.14 -8.52 58.57
N ALA A 7 22.70 -7.36 58.94
CA ALA A 7 22.46 -6.09 58.25
C ALA A 7 23.09 -6.04 56.83
N GLN A 8 24.26 -6.65 56.62
CA GLN A 8 24.91 -6.71 55.30
C GLN A 8 24.19 -7.61 54.30
N ARG A 9 23.57 -8.71 54.76
CA ARG A 9 22.77 -9.60 53.89
C ARG A 9 21.51 -8.91 53.35
N GLY A 10 20.85 -8.08 54.15
CA GLY A 10 19.67 -7.32 53.72
C GLY A 10 20.00 -6.24 52.68
N GLN A 11 21.13 -5.55 52.82
CA GLN A 11 21.61 -4.58 51.84
C GLN A 11 22.03 -5.22 50.51
N GLY A 12 22.72 -6.37 50.55
CA GLY A 12 23.09 -7.10 49.33
C GLY A 12 21.88 -7.59 48.55
N LEU A 13 20.84 -8.06 49.26
CA LEU A 13 19.60 -8.53 48.64
C LEU A 13 18.80 -7.39 48.00
N LEU A 14 18.75 -6.21 48.64
CA LEU A 14 18.14 -5.00 48.05
C LEU A 14 18.86 -4.53 46.78
N LEU A 15 20.19 -4.61 46.76
CA LEU A 15 21.00 -4.26 45.58
C LEU A 15 20.70 -5.18 44.40
N ILE A 16 20.61 -6.50 44.66
CA ILE A 16 20.24 -7.48 43.63
C ILE A 16 18.81 -7.22 43.15
N LEU A 17 17.87 -6.95 44.05
CA LEU A 17 16.48 -6.69 43.68
C LEU A 17 16.34 -5.42 42.83
N ALA A 18 17.05 -4.35 43.18
CA ALA A 18 17.09 -3.12 42.41
C ALA A 18 17.72 -3.34 41.03
N PHE A 19 18.78 -4.14 40.95
CA PHE A 19 19.41 -4.50 39.69
C PHE A 19 18.48 -5.32 38.79
N VAL A 20 17.80 -6.33 39.36
CA VAL A 20 16.82 -7.14 38.63
C VAL A 20 15.65 -6.27 38.15
N ALA A 21 15.14 -5.36 38.99
CA ALA A 21 14.07 -4.44 38.59
C ALA A 21 14.51 -3.51 37.44
N ALA A 22 15.71 -2.93 37.54
CA ALA A 22 16.27 -2.10 36.48
C ALA A 22 16.49 -2.89 35.18
N PHE A 23 17.00 -4.13 35.28
CA PHE A 23 17.19 -5.01 34.14
C PHE A 23 15.85 -5.34 33.45
N LEU A 24 14.82 -5.69 34.23
CA LEU A 24 13.49 -5.97 33.69
C LEU A 24 12.88 -4.74 33.00
N LEU A 25 13.08 -3.54 33.55
CA LEU A 25 12.61 -2.29 32.92
C LEU A 25 13.32 -2.02 31.58
N VAL A 26 14.64 -2.24 31.51
CA VAL A 26 15.40 -2.08 30.26
C VAL A 26 14.96 -3.10 29.21
N VAL A 27 14.80 -4.37 29.60
CA VAL A 27 14.32 -5.43 28.70
C VAL A 27 12.92 -5.10 28.19
N TRP A 28 12.01 -4.68 29.07
CA TRP A 28 10.66 -4.28 28.69
C TRP A 28 10.65 -3.09 27.71
N ALA A 29 11.46 -2.07 27.96
CA ALA A 29 11.59 -0.93 27.05
C ALA A 29 12.12 -1.35 25.67
N ALA A 30 13.13 -2.22 25.62
CA ALA A 30 13.68 -2.74 24.37
C ALA A 30 12.66 -3.56 23.57
N LEU A 31 11.89 -4.44 24.23
CA LEU A 31 10.83 -5.23 23.58
C LEU A 31 9.71 -4.33 23.04
N SER A 32 9.34 -3.29 23.79
CA SER A 32 8.31 -2.33 23.38
C SER A 32 8.74 -1.54 22.14
N LEU A 33 10.00 -1.11 22.09
CA LEU A 33 10.54 -0.41 20.93
C LEU A 33 10.66 -1.33 19.70
N ALA A 34 11.13 -2.57 19.89
CA ALA A 34 11.23 -3.55 18.81
C ALA A 34 9.85 -3.90 18.23
N SER A 35 8.85 -4.16 19.08
CA SER A 35 7.49 -4.47 18.63
C SER A 35 6.83 -3.33 17.86
N ALA A 36 7.03 -2.07 18.30
CA ALA A 36 6.58 -0.90 17.55
C ALA A 36 7.24 -0.79 16.17
N ALA A 37 8.55 -1.06 16.08
CA ALA A 37 9.28 -1.06 14.82
C ALA A 37 8.77 -2.15 13.85
N PHE A 38 8.49 -3.36 14.35
CA PHE A 38 7.92 -4.44 13.54
C PHE A 38 6.51 -4.14 13.02
N LEU A 39 5.65 -3.57 13.87
CA LEU A 39 4.30 -3.15 13.46
C LEU A 39 4.35 -2.08 12.36
N ASN A 40 5.25 -1.10 12.50
CA ASN A 40 5.48 -0.07 11.48
C ASN A 40 6.00 -0.66 10.16
N LEU A 41 6.94 -1.62 10.23
CA LEU A 41 7.47 -2.29 9.03
C LEU A 41 6.38 -3.08 8.28
N ASN A 42 5.48 -3.74 9.01
CA ASN A 42 4.35 -4.45 8.42
C ASN A 42 3.35 -3.48 7.77
N GLY A 43 3.10 -2.33 8.40
CA GLY A 43 2.29 -1.25 7.84
C GLY A 43 2.88 -0.73 6.52
N THR A 44 4.15 -0.35 6.51
CA THR A 44 4.82 0.15 5.29
C THR A 44 4.89 -0.89 4.17
N ARG A 45 5.08 -2.17 4.50
CA ARG A 45 5.04 -3.25 3.50
C ARG A 45 3.64 -3.42 2.91
N SER A 46 2.60 -3.40 3.74
CA SER A 46 1.21 -3.45 3.27
C SER A 46 0.91 -2.26 2.36
N ASP A 47 1.30 -1.05 2.78
CA ASP A 47 1.11 0.16 2.01
C ASP A 47 1.74 0.07 0.62
N THR A 48 2.99 -0.38 0.59
CA THR A 48 3.76 -0.55 -0.63
C THR A 48 3.10 -1.56 -1.58
N GLN A 49 2.61 -2.68 -1.07
CA GLN A 49 1.91 -3.69 -1.88
C GLN A 49 0.63 -3.13 -2.51
N HIS A 50 -0.14 -2.33 -1.76
CA HIS A 50 -1.32 -1.67 -2.30
C HIS A 50 -0.97 -0.65 -3.39
N THR A 51 0.10 0.14 -3.22
CA THR A 51 0.56 1.08 -4.24
C THR A 51 0.94 0.36 -5.54
N TYR A 52 1.70 -0.74 -5.45
CA TYR A 52 2.02 -1.55 -6.63
C TYR A 52 0.77 -2.16 -7.28
N ALA A 53 -0.21 -2.56 -6.48
CA ALA A 53 -1.46 -3.12 -6.99
C ALA A 53 -2.28 -2.08 -7.77
N LEU A 54 -2.31 -0.83 -7.28
CA LEU A 54 -2.96 0.30 -7.96
C LEU A 54 -2.25 0.65 -9.28
N ASP A 55 -0.92 0.66 -9.30
CA ASP A 55 -0.12 0.91 -10.50
C ASP A 55 -0.35 -0.17 -11.57
N ALA A 56 -0.40 -1.45 -11.18
CA ALA A 56 -0.74 -2.54 -12.07
C ALA A 56 -2.15 -2.41 -12.66
N GLY A 57 -3.12 -1.93 -11.88
CA GLY A 57 -4.48 -1.64 -12.35
C GLY A 57 -4.53 -0.50 -13.38
N LEU A 58 -3.70 0.53 -13.22
CA LEU A 58 -3.58 1.60 -14.20
C LEU A 58 -2.93 1.09 -15.50
N ALA A 59 -1.84 0.33 -15.40
CA ALA A 59 -1.17 -0.26 -16.56
C ALA A 59 -2.14 -1.15 -17.36
N TYR A 60 -2.96 -1.96 -16.68
CA TYR A 60 -4.04 -2.72 -17.30
C TYR A 60 -5.04 -1.82 -18.05
N ALA A 61 -5.43 -0.68 -17.47
CA ALA A 61 -6.35 0.25 -18.12
C ALA A 61 -5.76 0.90 -19.38
N VAL A 62 -4.47 1.25 -19.36
CA VAL A 62 -3.77 1.76 -20.55
C VAL A 62 -3.71 0.68 -21.63
N GLU A 63 -3.25 -0.53 -21.29
CA GLU A 63 -3.09 -1.64 -22.24
C GLU A 63 -4.42 -2.05 -22.88
N THR A 64 -5.48 -2.14 -22.07
CA THR A 64 -6.82 -2.50 -22.55
C THR A 64 -7.33 -1.45 -23.55
N ASN A 65 -7.08 -0.17 -23.28
CA ASN A 65 -7.49 0.91 -24.17
C ASN A 65 -6.60 1.02 -25.42
N ASP A 66 -5.30 0.74 -25.32
CA ASP A 66 -4.41 0.67 -26.48
C ASP A 66 -4.79 -0.49 -27.41
N SER A 67 -5.10 -1.64 -26.83
CA SER A 67 -5.60 -2.81 -27.56
C SER A 67 -6.98 -2.58 -28.20
N ALA A 68 -7.89 -1.89 -27.50
CA ALA A 68 -9.22 -1.53 -28.00
C ALA A 68 -9.21 -0.36 -29.02
N ALA A 69 -8.14 0.44 -29.04
CA ALA A 69 -7.96 1.58 -29.95
C ALA A 69 -7.73 1.18 -31.41
N LYS A 70 -7.74 -0.11 -31.75
CA LYS A 70 -7.95 -0.60 -33.13
C LYS A 70 -9.39 -0.36 -33.64
N GLY A 71 -10.00 0.76 -33.30
CA GLY A 71 -11.22 1.29 -33.92
C GLY A 71 -12.36 1.72 -32.99
N ALA A 72 -12.37 1.32 -31.72
CA ALA A 72 -13.58 1.43 -30.87
C ALA A 72 -13.41 2.23 -29.56
N GLY A 73 -12.36 3.04 -29.43
CA GLY A 73 -11.90 3.67 -28.18
C GLY A 73 -12.87 4.60 -27.42
N CYS A 74 -14.17 4.54 -27.64
CA CYS A 74 -15.17 5.21 -26.80
C CYS A 74 -16.28 4.26 -26.32
N GLY A 75 -16.12 2.95 -26.51
CA GLY A 75 -16.96 1.95 -25.88
C GLY A 75 -16.75 1.94 -24.36
N LEU A 76 -17.81 1.62 -23.62
CA LEU A 76 -17.71 1.31 -22.19
C LEU A 76 -16.98 -0.01 -22.02
N THR A 77 -15.86 0.00 -21.30
CA THR A 77 -15.18 -1.23 -20.88
C THR A 77 -15.74 -1.66 -19.53
N PRO A 78 -16.27 -2.88 -19.39
CA PRO A 78 -16.78 -3.34 -18.11
C PRO A 78 -15.66 -3.39 -17.07
N PRO A 79 -15.98 -3.20 -15.78
CA PRO A 79 -14.99 -3.24 -14.73
C PRO A 79 -14.32 -4.62 -14.67
N ALA A 80 -13.00 -4.61 -14.47
CA ALA A 80 -12.18 -5.80 -14.37
C ALA A 80 -11.72 -5.99 -12.92
N ASN A 81 -11.88 -7.20 -12.41
CA ASN A 81 -11.43 -7.57 -11.07
C ASN A 81 -10.41 -8.69 -11.20
N PHE A 82 -9.21 -8.48 -10.70
CA PHE A 82 -8.18 -9.51 -10.71
C PHE A 82 -7.38 -9.56 -9.40
N PRO A 83 -7.03 -10.76 -8.93
CA PRO A 83 -6.18 -10.93 -7.76
C PRO A 83 -4.70 -10.77 -8.12
N LEU A 84 -3.96 -10.01 -7.30
CA LEU A 84 -2.50 -9.94 -7.31
C LEU A 84 -1.96 -10.61 -6.05
N ASN A 85 -1.11 -11.62 -6.23
CA ASN A 85 -0.54 -12.40 -5.14
C ASN A 85 0.83 -11.83 -4.74
N TYR A 86 0.94 -11.36 -3.49
CA TYR A 86 2.16 -10.84 -2.87
C TYR A 86 2.67 -11.80 -1.79
N GLY A 87 3.01 -13.02 -2.20
CA GLY A 87 3.46 -14.08 -1.29
C GLY A 87 2.31 -14.58 -0.41
N SER A 88 2.26 -14.13 0.85
CA SER A 88 1.25 -14.56 1.83
C SER A 88 -0.06 -13.76 1.79
N ALA A 89 -0.11 -12.68 1.01
CA ALA A 89 -1.28 -11.81 0.90
C ALA A 89 -1.75 -11.73 -0.57
N THR A 90 -3.06 -11.71 -0.78
CA THR A 90 -3.67 -11.47 -2.08
C THR A 90 -4.44 -10.17 -2.03
N ILE A 91 -4.15 -9.27 -2.97
CA ILE A 91 -4.85 -7.99 -3.13
C ILE A 91 -5.73 -8.09 -4.38
N THR A 92 -7.03 -7.95 -4.23
CA THR A 92 -7.94 -7.84 -5.38
C THR A 92 -7.95 -6.40 -5.87
N VAL A 93 -7.53 -6.22 -7.12
CA VAL A 93 -7.60 -4.94 -7.83
C VAL A 93 -8.89 -4.90 -8.62
N ILE A 94 -9.62 -3.80 -8.48
CA ILE A 94 -10.84 -3.51 -9.24
C ILE A 94 -10.53 -2.29 -10.11
N VAL A 95 -10.67 -2.44 -11.42
CA VAL A 95 -10.45 -1.37 -12.41
C VAL A 95 -11.78 -1.06 -13.08
N THR A 96 -12.22 0.18 -13.01
CA THR A 96 -13.40 0.68 -13.70
C THR A 96 -12.98 1.73 -14.72
N ILE A 97 -13.37 1.57 -15.98
CA ILE A 97 -13.03 2.48 -17.07
C ILE A 97 -14.32 3.06 -17.64
N THR A 98 -14.43 4.38 -17.65
CA THR A 98 -15.61 5.08 -18.16
C THR A 98 -15.18 6.09 -19.22
N PRO A 99 -15.80 6.13 -20.40
CA PRO A 99 -15.49 7.12 -21.41
C PRO A 99 -15.93 8.51 -20.93
N VAL A 100 -15.10 9.51 -21.18
CA VAL A 100 -15.44 10.91 -20.87
C VAL A 100 -16.44 11.44 -21.88
N THR A 101 -17.32 12.34 -21.45
CA THR A 101 -18.25 13.05 -22.32
C THR A 101 -17.49 13.70 -23.48
N GLY A 102 -17.87 13.36 -24.71
CA GLY A 102 -17.21 13.88 -25.92
C GLY A 102 -16.01 13.05 -26.41
N CYS A 103 -15.81 11.84 -25.89
CA CYS A 103 -14.86 10.86 -26.44
C CYS A 103 -15.11 10.66 -27.95
N LYS A 104 -14.03 10.69 -28.76
CA LYS A 104 -14.09 10.50 -30.21
C LYS A 104 -13.21 9.34 -30.68
N PRO A 105 -13.66 8.56 -31.69
CA PRO A 105 -12.80 7.60 -32.37
C PRO A 105 -11.50 8.27 -32.85
N GLY A 106 -10.35 7.70 -32.47
CA GLY A 106 -9.02 8.22 -32.80
C GLY A 106 -8.44 9.26 -31.83
N LYS A 107 -9.24 9.83 -30.93
CA LYS A 107 -8.79 10.63 -29.78
C LYS A 107 -9.58 10.22 -28.52
N PRO A 108 -9.40 8.97 -28.06
CA PRO A 108 -10.16 8.45 -26.93
C PRO A 108 -9.74 9.14 -25.62
N SER A 109 -10.70 9.33 -24.71
CA SER A 109 -10.47 9.85 -23.36
C SER A 109 -11.39 9.15 -22.37
N TYR A 110 -10.83 8.74 -21.23
CA TYR A 110 -11.51 7.93 -20.22
C TYR A 110 -11.15 8.38 -18.80
N ASN A 111 -12.09 8.19 -17.89
CA ASN A 111 -11.83 8.20 -16.46
C ASN A 111 -11.65 6.76 -15.98
N VAL A 112 -10.55 6.52 -15.29
CA VAL A 112 -10.19 5.24 -14.72
C VAL A 112 -10.21 5.37 -13.21
N THR A 113 -10.93 4.45 -12.58
CA THR A 113 -10.93 4.26 -11.13
C THR A 113 -10.34 2.89 -10.83
N VAL A 114 -9.23 2.87 -10.10
CA VAL A 114 -8.59 1.66 -9.61
C VAL A 114 -8.72 1.60 -8.10
N SER A 115 -9.20 0.49 -7.55
CA SER A 115 -9.23 0.30 -6.09
C SER A 115 -8.55 -0.99 -5.68
N ALA A 116 -7.84 -0.95 -4.56
CA ALA A 116 -7.11 -2.08 -3.98
C ALA A 116 -7.44 -2.21 -2.49
N GLY A 117 -8.41 -3.05 -2.16
CA GLY A 117 -8.88 -3.26 -0.77
C GLY A 117 -9.86 -2.19 -0.28
N ALA A 118 -10.06 -2.12 1.03
CA ALA A 118 -11.01 -1.19 1.64
C ALA A 118 -10.40 0.21 1.79
N GLY A 119 -10.80 1.13 0.90
CA GLY A 119 -10.55 2.56 1.05
C GLY A 119 -9.35 3.12 0.30
N ARG A 120 -8.57 2.30 -0.41
CA ARG A 120 -7.50 2.80 -1.30
C ARG A 120 -7.98 2.86 -2.73
N GLN A 121 -8.09 4.07 -3.24
CA GLN A 121 -8.56 4.31 -4.59
C GLN A 121 -7.67 5.30 -5.30
N LEU A 122 -7.48 5.06 -6.58
CA LEU A 122 -6.72 5.89 -7.47
C LEU A 122 -7.60 6.23 -8.66
N ASN A 123 -7.73 7.53 -8.92
CA ASN A 123 -8.48 8.06 -10.04
C ASN A 123 -7.52 8.74 -11.02
N ALA A 124 -7.63 8.38 -12.29
CA ALA A 124 -6.84 8.95 -13.36
C ALA A 124 -7.71 9.22 -14.58
N GLN A 125 -7.48 10.35 -15.23
CA GLN A 125 -7.98 10.58 -16.58
C GLN A 125 -6.90 10.16 -17.57
N ILE A 126 -7.25 9.27 -18.50
CA ILE A 126 -6.36 8.78 -19.54
C ILE A 126 -6.87 9.33 -20.88
N SER A 127 -6.01 10.04 -21.61
CA SER A 127 -6.34 10.55 -22.94
C SER A 127 -5.25 10.20 -23.96
N SER A 128 -5.68 9.92 -25.19
CA SER A 128 -4.76 9.65 -26.31
C SER A 128 -4.87 10.74 -27.36
N SER A 129 -3.71 11.24 -27.79
CA SER A 129 -3.61 12.28 -28.80
C SER A 129 -3.68 11.75 -30.25
N ASN A 130 -3.47 10.44 -30.49
CA ASN A 130 -3.26 9.94 -31.86
C ASN A 130 -3.52 8.42 -32.10
N ALA A 131 -4.77 7.97 -31.94
CA ALA A 131 -5.34 6.74 -32.52
C ALA A 131 -4.45 5.47 -32.55
N GLY A 132 -3.66 5.17 -31.51
CA GLY A 132 -2.86 3.94 -31.44
C GLY A 132 -1.75 3.78 -32.50
N LYS A 133 -1.47 4.77 -33.36
CA LYS A 133 -0.43 4.65 -34.41
C LYS A 133 0.97 5.04 -33.93
N LYS A 134 1.03 5.89 -32.90
CA LYS A 134 2.14 6.19 -31.98
C LYS A 134 1.51 6.91 -30.78
N ALA A 135 0.73 6.20 -29.96
CA ALA A 135 -0.08 6.84 -28.94
C ALA A 135 0.80 7.41 -27.82
N THR A 136 0.94 8.74 -27.79
CA THR A 136 1.34 9.43 -26.56
C THR A 136 0.09 9.51 -25.69
N TRP A 137 0.09 8.71 -24.63
CA TRP A 137 -0.92 8.74 -23.58
C TRP A 137 -0.58 9.83 -22.59
N ALA A 138 -1.54 10.70 -22.30
CA ALA A 138 -1.48 11.62 -21.18
C ALA A 138 -2.32 11.04 -20.04
N ILE A 139 -1.74 10.99 -18.86
CA ILE A 139 -2.38 10.50 -17.63
C ILE A 139 -2.39 11.66 -16.65
N ASP A 140 -3.57 12.20 -16.40
CA ASP A 140 -3.79 13.26 -15.43
C ASP A 140 -4.30 12.63 -14.13
N TRP A 141 -3.52 12.82 -13.06
CA TRP A 141 -3.81 12.27 -11.75
C TRP A 141 -4.69 13.24 -10.96
N GLU A 142 -5.89 12.80 -10.56
CA GLU A 142 -6.79 13.67 -9.80
C GLU A 142 -6.77 13.39 -8.28
N ALA A 143 -6.50 12.16 -7.82
CA ALA A 143 -6.33 11.89 -6.39
C ALA A 143 -5.76 10.48 -6.07
N TYR A 144 -4.94 10.43 -5.01
CA TYR A 144 -4.73 9.26 -4.16
C TYR A 144 -5.47 9.56 -2.84
N GLN A 145 -6.51 8.79 -2.50
CA GLN A 145 -7.18 8.85 -1.19
C GLN A 145 -6.97 7.54 -0.45
#